data_AF-A0A2E7CHQ4-F1
#
_entry.id   AF-A0A2E7CHQ4-F1
#
_cell.length_a   1.000
_cell.length_b   1.000
_cell.length_c   1.000
_cell.angle_alpha   90.00
_cell.angle_beta   90.00
_cell.angle_gamma   90.00
#
_symmetry.space_group_name_H-M   'P 1'
#
loop_
_entity.id
_entity.type
_entity.pdbx_description
1 polymer ?
#
loop_
_entity_poly.entity_id
_entity_poly.type
_entity_poly.pdbx_seq_one_letter_code
_entity_poly.pdbx_strand_id
1 'polypeptide(L)'
;MFLLFSISAWAVECPAPIPAAMFRKKLDDVEEAIEQRDGYLLKGRMEKVENILPCVVQPLSSELAGEYHLLKGIDLWIHRNQEMAQLYFSAARALGDHDELLQKYYPPGHQLVQDYIEALDLAEFKKVEPPAEGFLYFDGRENNKRPVYRPTIFQYYVDDHLLTFVLEPQDPIPSYLTKAQKEDQEFERERSQQTEPQVLESSSNGFVPTPVGQQMPVNVVERTMSTKRSKMLLVGASVATAATIGFGIGSYQSYQQWKTVSSLEQARVLQQKTNQQGMLTIASAAIGVGLGAWWTFEIR
;
A
#
# COMPACT_ATOMS: atom_id res chain seq x y z
N MET A 1 -6.48 11.63 -33.97
CA MET A 1 -6.87 10.28 -33.50
C MET A 1 -6.21 10.08 -32.14
N PHE A 2 -6.88 10.48 -31.05
CA PHE A 2 -6.39 10.30 -29.69
C PHE A 2 -6.78 8.89 -29.23
N LEU A 3 -5.78 8.04 -28.96
CA LEU A 3 -5.99 6.75 -28.32
C LEU A 3 -6.30 7.00 -26.84
N LEU A 4 -7.59 6.95 -26.49
CA LEU A 4 -8.05 6.83 -25.12
C LEU A 4 -7.57 5.47 -24.59
N PHE A 5 -6.45 5.45 -23.89
CA PHE A 5 -6.08 4.31 -23.06
C PHE A 5 -6.99 4.31 -21.84
N SER A 6 -8.02 3.47 -21.88
CA SER A 6 -8.81 3.12 -20.69
C SER A 6 -7.87 2.49 -19.68
N ILE A 7 -7.44 3.27 -18.70
CA ILE A 7 -6.77 2.76 -17.51
C ILE A 7 -7.85 1.97 -16.76
N SER A 8 -7.89 0.66 -16.99
CA SER A 8 -8.71 -0.22 -16.17
C SER A 8 -8.22 -0.03 -14.75
N ALA A 9 -9.08 0.42 -13.85
CA ALA A 9 -8.75 0.43 -12.43
C ALA A 9 -8.55 -1.03 -12.04
N TRP A 10 -7.29 -1.43 -11.86
CA TRP A 10 -6.94 -2.73 -11.32
C TRP A 10 -7.31 -2.66 -9.84
N ALA A 11 -8.60 -2.80 -9.52
CA ALA A 11 -8.96 -3.41 -8.26
C ALA A 11 -8.18 -4.72 -8.24
N VAL A 12 -7.30 -4.90 -7.27
CA VAL A 12 -6.64 -6.19 -7.05
C VAL A 12 -7.79 -7.15 -6.73
N GLU A 13 -8.28 -7.81 -7.77
CA GLU A 13 -9.36 -8.77 -7.67
C GLU A 13 -8.81 -9.92 -6.84
N CYS A 14 -9.14 -9.89 -5.55
CA CYS A 14 -8.86 -10.98 -4.66
C CYS A 14 -9.68 -12.17 -5.11
N PRO A 15 -9.05 -13.21 -5.69
CA PRO A 15 -9.78 -14.30 -6.32
C PRO A 15 -10.63 -15.07 -5.31
N ALA A 16 -10.25 -15.00 -4.02
CA ALA A 16 -11.06 -15.45 -2.91
C ALA A 16 -10.80 -14.55 -1.69
N PRO A 17 -11.85 -14.04 -1.02
CA PRO A 17 -11.70 -13.38 0.26
C PRO A 17 -11.16 -14.37 1.31
N ILE A 18 -10.24 -13.92 2.16
CA ILE A 18 -9.66 -14.77 3.23
C ILE A 18 -9.99 -14.20 4.62
N PRO A 19 -10.41 -15.05 5.58
CA PRO A 19 -10.61 -14.63 6.96
C PRO A 19 -9.26 -14.40 7.66
N ALA A 20 -9.24 -13.61 8.73
CA ALA A 20 -8.01 -13.30 9.49
C ALA A 20 -7.33 -14.57 10.04
N ALA A 21 -8.11 -15.59 10.42
CA ALA A 21 -7.56 -16.88 10.87
C ALA A 21 -6.76 -17.62 9.78
N MET A 22 -7.14 -17.48 8.50
CA MET A 22 -6.37 -18.04 7.38
C MET A 22 -5.10 -17.21 7.11
N PHE A 23 -5.15 -15.91 7.35
CA PHE A 23 -3.97 -15.05 7.30
C PHE A 23 -2.96 -15.43 8.39
N ARG A 24 -3.40 -15.69 9.63
CA ARG A 24 -2.55 -16.23 10.71
C ARG A 24 -1.83 -17.51 10.27
N LYS A 25 -2.55 -18.48 9.69
CA LYS A 25 -1.93 -19.71 9.15
C LYS A 25 -0.84 -19.45 8.11
N LYS A 26 -0.90 -18.31 7.41
CA LYS A 26 0.10 -17.94 6.41
C LYS A 26 1.34 -17.32 7.05
N LEU A 27 1.20 -16.67 8.21
CA LEU A 27 2.33 -16.28 9.05
C LEU A 27 2.98 -17.52 9.71
N ASP A 28 2.19 -18.52 10.12
CA ASP A 28 2.75 -19.80 10.60
C ASP A 28 3.65 -20.47 9.54
N ASP A 29 3.29 -20.40 8.24
CA ASP A 29 4.13 -20.90 7.15
C ASP A 29 5.49 -20.12 7.04
N VAL A 30 5.53 -18.85 7.45
CA VAL A 30 6.75 -18.01 7.48
C VAL A 30 7.62 -18.40 8.67
N GLU A 31 7.00 -18.58 9.84
CA GLU A 31 7.65 -19.08 11.05
C GLU A 31 8.32 -20.44 10.83
N GLU A 32 7.63 -21.38 10.16
CA GLU A 32 8.20 -22.68 9.78
C GLU A 32 9.48 -22.53 8.96
N ALA A 33 9.53 -21.55 8.05
CA ALA A 33 10.72 -21.29 7.25
C ALA A 33 11.90 -20.74 8.08
N ILE A 34 11.61 -19.97 9.13
CA ILE A 34 12.61 -19.50 10.11
C ILE A 34 13.17 -20.70 10.88
N GLU A 35 12.31 -21.61 11.35
CA GLU A 35 12.73 -22.85 12.05
C GLU A 35 13.67 -23.69 11.18
N GLN A 36 13.39 -23.78 9.88
CA GLN A 36 14.21 -24.50 8.91
C GLN A 36 15.52 -23.77 8.55
N ARG A 37 15.69 -22.52 8.98
CA ARG A 37 16.84 -21.66 8.66
C ARG A 37 17.06 -21.49 7.15
N ASP A 38 15.99 -21.53 6.37
CA ASP A 38 16.03 -21.37 4.92
C ASP A 38 15.57 -19.96 4.54
N GLY A 39 16.54 -19.07 4.29
CA GLY A 39 16.26 -17.68 3.92
C GLY A 39 15.51 -17.53 2.58
N TYR A 40 15.69 -18.47 1.63
CA TYR A 40 14.97 -18.43 0.37
C TYR A 40 13.51 -18.85 0.55
N LEU A 41 13.28 -19.89 1.35
CA LEU A 41 11.94 -20.31 1.73
C LEU A 41 11.23 -19.20 2.49
N LEU A 42 11.90 -18.57 3.47
CA LEU A 42 11.38 -17.45 4.24
C LEU A 42 10.90 -16.33 3.31
N LYS A 43 11.76 -15.87 2.41
CA LYS A 43 11.42 -14.82 1.44
C LYS A 43 10.19 -15.19 0.61
N GLY A 44 10.17 -16.39 0.05
CA GLY A 44 9.06 -16.86 -0.78
C GLY A 44 7.75 -17.05 -0.01
N ARG A 45 7.80 -17.27 1.32
CA ARG A 45 6.62 -17.31 2.18
C ARG A 45 6.15 -15.90 2.55
N MET A 46 7.08 -15.00 2.86
CA MET A 46 6.77 -13.60 3.15
C MET A 46 6.12 -12.90 1.94
N GLU A 47 6.66 -13.11 0.74
CA GLU A 47 6.07 -12.60 -0.52
C GLU A 47 4.64 -13.12 -0.72
N LYS A 48 4.36 -14.38 -0.34
CA LYS A 48 2.99 -14.91 -0.41
C LYS A 48 2.06 -14.24 0.58
N VAL A 49 2.52 -13.98 1.81
CA VAL A 49 1.77 -13.25 2.83
C VAL A 49 1.42 -11.85 2.34
N GLU A 50 2.38 -11.12 1.77
CA GLU A 50 2.16 -9.79 1.20
C GLU A 50 1.13 -9.80 0.06
N ASN A 51 1.21 -10.80 -0.83
CA ASN A 51 0.29 -10.94 -1.95
C ASN A 51 -1.15 -11.25 -1.53
N ILE A 52 -1.38 -11.91 -0.40
CA ILE A 52 -2.72 -12.25 0.09
C ILE A 52 -3.28 -11.22 1.08
N LEU A 53 -2.45 -10.35 1.64
CA LEU A 53 -2.86 -9.38 2.65
C LEU A 53 -4.00 -8.45 2.16
N PRO A 54 -4.01 -7.95 0.91
CA PRO A 54 -5.15 -7.20 0.36
C PRO A 54 -6.47 -7.99 0.33
N CYS A 55 -6.41 -9.33 0.45
CA CYS A 55 -7.56 -10.22 0.39
C CYS A 55 -8.16 -10.56 1.76
N VAL A 56 -7.58 -10.03 2.84
CA VAL A 56 -8.15 -10.18 4.18
C VAL A 56 -9.44 -9.36 4.28
N VAL A 57 -10.54 -10.01 4.65
CA VAL A 57 -11.87 -9.38 4.75
C VAL A 57 -12.31 -9.06 6.18
N GLN A 58 -11.43 -9.24 7.15
CA GLN A 58 -11.68 -8.91 8.55
C GLN A 58 -10.60 -7.95 9.05
N PRO A 59 -10.94 -6.97 9.91
CA PRO A 59 -9.93 -6.19 10.59
C PRO A 59 -8.95 -7.11 11.32
N LEU A 60 -7.66 -6.87 11.13
CA LEU A 60 -6.62 -7.60 11.85
C LEU A 60 -6.64 -7.18 13.33
N SER A 61 -6.22 -8.06 14.22
CA SER A 61 -5.90 -7.66 15.59
C SER A 61 -4.53 -6.98 15.63
N SER A 62 -4.27 -6.15 16.65
CA SER A 62 -2.93 -5.59 16.85
C SER A 62 -1.85 -6.66 17.05
N GLU A 63 -2.20 -7.78 17.67
CA GLU A 63 -1.31 -8.93 17.83
C GLU A 63 -0.87 -9.48 16.47
N LEU A 64 -1.83 -9.72 15.57
CA LEU A 64 -1.58 -10.28 14.24
C LEU A 64 -0.83 -9.29 13.33
N ALA A 65 -1.11 -7.99 13.46
CA ALA A 65 -0.36 -6.93 12.79
C ALA A 65 1.09 -6.85 13.31
N GLY A 66 1.29 -6.92 14.62
CA GLY A 66 2.62 -6.91 15.24
C GLY A 66 3.47 -8.10 14.81
N GLU A 67 2.86 -9.27 14.73
CA GLU A 67 3.52 -10.48 14.26
C GLU A 67 3.91 -10.39 12.77
N TYR A 68 3.02 -9.88 11.91
CA TYR A 68 3.37 -9.59 10.51
C TYR A 68 4.60 -8.67 10.44
N HIS A 69 4.61 -7.57 11.20
CA HIS A 69 5.72 -6.62 11.19
C HIS A 69 7.02 -7.25 11.69
N LEU A 70 6.97 -8.08 12.74
CA LEU A 70 8.14 -8.78 13.25
C LEU A 70 8.73 -9.73 12.20
N LEU A 71 7.88 -10.58 11.61
CA LEU A 71 8.31 -11.55 10.60
C LEU A 71 8.86 -10.85 9.34
N LYS A 72 8.23 -9.74 8.93
CA LYS A 72 8.74 -8.92 7.84
C LYS A 72 10.10 -8.28 8.19
N GLY A 73 10.27 -7.80 9.41
CA GLY A 73 11.55 -7.31 9.92
C GLY A 73 12.65 -8.38 9.87
N ILE A 74 12.34 -9.63 10.26
CA ILE A 74 13.27 -10.77 10.20
C ILE A 74 13.67 -11.06 8.74
N ASP A 75 12.69 -11.12 7.82
CA ASP A 75 12.94 -11.27 6.38
C ASP A 75 13.91 -10.20 5.86
N LEU A 76 13.62 -8.92 6.15
CA LEU A 76 14.46 -7.79 5.74
C LEU A 76 15.87 -7.87 6.34
N TRP A 77 15.99 -8.26 7.61
CA TRP A 77 17.27 -8.39 8.30
C TRP A 77 18.15 -9.47 7.66
N ILE A 78 17.59 -10.65 7.40
CA ILE A 78 18.29 -11.78 6.75
C ILE A 78 18.76 -11.38 5.35
N HIS A 79 17.96 -10.58 4.63
CA HIS A 79 18.30 -10.07 3.31
C HIS A 79 19.13 -8.77 3.34
N ARG A 80 19.72 -8.44 4.49
CA ARG A 80 20.65 -7.30 4.69
C ARG A 80 20.04 -5.92 4.42
N ASN A 81 18.72 -5.79 4.47
CA ASN A 81 18.04 -4.50 4.43
C ASN A 81 17.80 -3.98 5.86
N GLN A 82 18.90 -3.62 6.51
CA GLN A 82 18.92 -3.26 7.94
C GLN A 82 18.09 -2.01 8.25
N GLU A 83 18.10 -1.02 7.37
CA GLU A 83 17.32 0.21 7.55
C GLU A 83 15.83 -0.09 7.62
N MET A 84 15.30 -0.86 6.66
CA MET A 84 13.88 -1.24 6.67
C MET A 84 13.55 -2.22 7.80
N ALA A 85 14.45 -3.16 8.11
CA ALA A 85 14.23 -4.09 9.22
C ALA A 85 14.01 -3.35 10.54
N GLN A 86 14.79 -2.30 10.81
CA GLN A 86 14.63 -1.45 12.00
C GLN A 86 13.26 -0.77 12.06
N LEU A 87 12.73 -0.31 10.94
CA LEU A 87 11.40 0.32 10.89
C LEU A 87 10.28 -0.69 11.16
N TYR A 88 10.39 -1.90 10.61
CA TYR A 88 9.43 -2.98 10.87
C TYR A 88 9.52 -3.52 12.30
N PHE A 89 10.72 -3.63 12.88
CA PHE A 89 10.89 -3.95 14.30
C PHE A 89 10.29 -2.86 15.20
N SER A 90 10.44 -1.58 14.85
CA SER A 90 9.77 -0.48 15.55
C SER A 90 8.24 -0.62 15.51
N ALA A 91 7.67 -0.97 14.35
CA ALA A 91 6.24 -1.22 14.20
C ALA A 91 5.76 -2.39 15.07
N ALA A 92 6.47 -3.52 15.05
CA ALA A 92 6.14 -4.69 15.87
C ALA A 92 6.16 -4.36 17.38
N ARG A 93 7.24 -3.72 17.86
CA ARG A 93 7.39 -3.34 19.28
C ARG A 93 6.29 -2.41 19.79
N ALA A 94 5.76 -1.55 18.92
CA ALA A 94 4.70 -0.64 19.30
C ALA A 94 3.33 -1.31 19.48
N LEU A 95 3.18 -2.55 18.98
CA LEU A 95 1.91 -3.28 18.99
C LEU A 95 1.85 -4.34 20.08
N GLY A 96 2.99 -4.76 20.61
CA GLY A 96 3.08 -5.69 21.72
C GLY A 96 4.51 -6.16 21.97
N ASP A 97 4.64 -6.96 23.03
CA ASP A 97 5.85 -7.73 23.29
C ASP A 97 5.81 -9.00 22.45
N HIS A 98 6.84 -9.21 21.62
CA HIS A 98 7.01 -10.41 20.81
C HIS A 98 8.30 -11.16 21.17
N ASP A 99 8.85 -10.90 22.36
CA ASP A 99 10.09 -11.51 22.85
C ASP A 99 9.98 -13.04 22.88
N GLU A 100 8.83 -13.60 23.27
CA GLU A 100 8.61 -15.05 23.29
C GLU A 100 8.75 -15.67 21.89
N LEU A 101 8.12 -15.04 20.88
CA LEU A 101 8.19 -15.50 19.50
C LEU A 101 9.62 -15.40 18.96
N LEU A 102 10.35 -14.34 19.31
CA LEU A 102 11.72 -14.14 18.87
C LEU A 102 12.69 -15.13 19.53
N GLN A 103 12.54 -15.34 20.84
CA GLN A 103 13.35 -16.27 21.62
C GLN A 103 13.12 -17.73 21.25
N LYS A 104 11.96 -18.06 20.67
CA LYS A 104 11.68 -19.39 20.09
C LYS A 104 12.69 -19.75 19.00
N TYR A 105 13.12 -18.79 18.19
CA TYR A 105 13.95 -19.02 17.00
C TYR A 105 15.41 -18.63 17.19
N TYR A 106 15.67 -17.59 17.98
CA TYR A 106 17.00 -17.02 18.17
C TYR A 106 17.37 -17.02 19.66
N PRO A 107 18.55 -17.57 20.03
CA PRO A 107 18.96 -17.59 21.43
C PRO A 107 19.19 -16.17 21.95
N PRO A 108 19.07 -15.95 23.28
CA PRO A 108 19.46 -14.70 23.91
C PRO A 108 20.88 -14.27 23.50
N GLY A 109 21.05 -12.98 23.17
CA GLY A 109 22.32 -12.41 22.70
C GLY A 109 22.57 -12.53 21.20
N HIS A 110 21.70 -13.19 20.42
CA HIS A 110 21.78 -13.16 18.96
C HIS A 110 21.62 -11.72 18.44
N GLN A 111 22.40 -11.33 17.43
CA GLN A 111 22.41 -9.94 16.92
C GLN A 111 21.02 -9.47 16.49
N LEU A 112 20.24 -10.32 15.79
CA LEU A 112 18.86 -10.00 15.42
C LEU A 112 17.98 -9.63 16.63
N VAL A 113 18.15 -10.35 17.75
CA VAL A 113 17.40 -10.07 18.99
C VAL A 113 17.79 -8.71 19.55
N GLN A 114 19.09 -8.39 19.55
CA GLN A 114 19.57 -7.07 19.96
C GLN A 114 19.01 -5.97 19.03
N ASP A 115 19.08 -6.17 17.72
CA ASP A 115 18.59 -5.22 16.73
C ASP A 115 17.07 -4.97 16.86
N TYR A 116 16.29 -5.99 17.23
CA TYR A 116 14.88 -5.84 17.57
C TYR A 116 14.71 -5.03 18.87
N ILE A 117 15.37 -5.40 19.95
CA ILE A 117 15.29 -4.71 21.26
C ILE A 117 15.74 -3.24 21.16
N GLU A 118 16.74 -2.96 20.34
CA GLU A 118 17.29 -1.62 20.12
C GLU A 118 16.51 -0.81 19.07
N ALA A 119 15.54 -1.42 18.39
CA ALA A 119 14.73 -0.74 17.39
C ALA A 119 14.04 0.49 17.99
N LEU A 120 14.15 1.61 17.29
CA LEU A 120 13.69 2.92 17.77
C LEU A 120 12.20 2.89 18.14
N ASP A 121 11.82 3.50 19.26
CA ASP A 121 10.40 3.71 19.60
C ASP A 121 9.87 4.95 18.85
N LEU A 122 9.28 4.70 17.67
CA LEU A 122 8.80 5.74 16.76
C LEU A 122 7.30 6.02 16.96
N ALA A 123 6.94 6.49 18.15
CA ALA A 123 5.55 6.68 18.58
C ALA A 123 4.84 7.93 18.01
N GLU A 124 5.40 8.63 17.02
CA GLU A 124 4.75 9.82 16.45
C GLU A 124 3.60 9.45 15.51
N PHE A 125 2.47 10.15 15.67
CA PHE A 125 1.26 9.95 14.87
C PHE A 125 0.80 11.24 14.21
N LYS A 126 0.32 11.12 12.97
CA LYS A 126 -0.41 12.17 12.27
C LYS A 126 -1.90 11.85 12.28
N LYS A 127 -2.72 12.84 12.66
CA LYS A 127 -4.17 12.73 12.55
C LYS A 127 -4.59 12.70 11.08
N VAL A 128 -5.50 11.80 10.76
CA VAL A 128 -6.09 11.64 9.44
C VAL A 128 -7.56 12.06 9.50
N GLU A 129 -8.05 12.65 8.41
CA GLU A 129 -9.47 13.00 8.28
C GLU A 129 -10.33 11.73 8.33
N PRO A 130 -11.37 11.65 9.17
CA PRO A 130 -12.25 10.48 9.18
C PRO A 130 -13.00 10.34 7.84
N PRO A 131 -13.33 9.11 7.44
CA PRO A 131 -14.15 8.88 6.25
C PRO A 131 -15.59 9.37 6.51
N ALA A 132 -16.32 9.63 5.43
CA ALA A 132 -17.74 9.97 5.45
C ALA A 132 -18.56 8.82 6.06
N GLU A 133 -18.17 7.59 5.72
CA GLU A 133 -18.81 6.34 6.10
C GLU A 133 -17.73 5.31 6.46
N GLY A 134 -18.07 4.34 7.30
CA GLY A 134 -17.14 3.27 7.67
C GLY A 134 -16.10 3.65 8.72
N PHE A 135 -15.05 2.83 8.82
CA PHE A 135 -14.05 2.88 9.89
C PHE A 135 -12.62 2.71 9.34
N LEU A 136 -11.67 3.41 9.94
CA LEU A 136 -10.24 3.26 9.66
C LEU A 136 -9.59 2.43 10.77
N TYR A 137 -8.71 1.53 10.35
CA TYR A 137 -7.86 0.75 11.22
C TYR A 137 -6.39 1.01 10.86
N PHE A 138 -5.58 1.25 11.88
CA PHE A 138 -4.13 1.29 11.77
C PHE A 138 -3.57 0.22 12.70
N ASP A 139 -2.89 -0.77 12.14
CA ASP A 139 -2.30 -1.89 12.86
C ASP A 139 -3.32 -2.59 13.79
N GLY A 140 -4.51 -2.84 13.23
CA GLY A 140 -5.60 -3.52 13.90
C GLY A 140 -6.33 -2.73 14.99
N ARG A 141 -6.05 -1.42 15.13
CA ARG A 141 -6.78 -0.53 16.05
C ARG A 141 -7.67 0.41 15.28
N GLU A 142 -8.95 0.45 15.62
CA GLU A 142 -9.89 1.44 15.08
C GLU A 142 -9.51 2.85 15.56
N ASN A 143 -8.94 3.67 14.68
CA ASN A 143 -8.56 5.05 14.98
C ASN A 143 -8.24 5.84 13.70
N ASN A 144 -8.04 7.15 13.84
CA ASN A 144 -7.61 8.04 12.76
C ASN A 144 -6.20 8.63 12.98
N LYS A 145 -5.31 7.86 13.60
CA LYS A 145 -3.94 8.27 13.94
C LYS A 145 -2.96 7.36 13.20
N ARG A 146 -2.41 7.87 12.11
CA ARG A 146 -1.42 7.16 11.30
C ARG A 146 -0.02 7.31 11.90
N PRO A 147 0.75 6.23 12.14
CA PRO A 147 2.17 6.33 12.46
C PRO A 147 2.96 7.06 11.36
N VAL A 148 3.84 8.00 11.74
CA VAL A 148 4.57 8.84 10.76
C VAL A 148 5.87 8.20 10.27
N TYR A 149 6.59 7.54 11.18
CA TYR A 149 7.97 7.11 10.94
C TYR A 149 8.16 5.60 10.89
N ARG A 150 7.08 4.81 10.91
CA ARG A 150 7.14 3.35 10.80
C ARG A 150 6.04 2.83 9.88
N PRO A 151 6.25 1.66 9.26
CA PRO A 151 5.23 0.99 8.47
C PRO A 151 3.97 0.76 9.31
N THR A 152 2.82 0.72 8.63
CA THR A 152 1.54 0.43 9.26
C THR A 152 0.66 -0.37 8.31
N ILE A 153 -0.11 -1.31 8.84
CA ILE A 153 -1.20 -1.94 8.08
C ILE A 153 -2.41 -1.03 8.21
N PHE A 154 -2.78 -0.40 7.10
CA PHE A 154 -3.97 0.41 6.95
C PHE A 154 -5.13 -0.45 6.47
N GLN A 155 -6.28 -0.38 7.16
CA GLN A 155 -7.51 -0.98 6.67
C GLN A 155 -8.67 0.02 6.70
N TYR A 156 -9.48 0.02 5.65
CA TYR A 156 -10.69 0.84 5.55
C TYR A 156 -11.90 -0.08 5.36
N TYR A 157 -12.81 -0.07 6.33
CA TYR A 157 -14.02 -0.88 6.35
C TYR A 157 -15.24 -0.03 6.04
N VAL A 158 -15.91 -0.28 4.90
CA VAL A 158 -17.11 0.45 4.45
C VAL A 158 -18.02 -0.50 3.68
N ASP A 159 -19.33 -0.44 3.91
CA ASP A 159 -20.34 -1.26 3.20
C ASP A 159 -20.01 -2.77 3.14
N ASP A 160 -19.53 -3.34 4.25
CA ASP A 160 -19.07 -4.74 4.33
C ASP A 160 -17.88 -5.11 3.42
N HIS A 161 -17.20 -4.10 2.90
CA HIS A 161 -15.94 -4.22 2.17
C HIS A 161 -14.77 -3.72 3.03
N LEU A 162 -13.69 -4.50 3.06
CA LEU A 162 -12.44 -4.12 3.72
C LEU A 162 -11.35 -3.95 2.68
N LEU A 163 -10.78 -2.75 2.60
CA LEU A 163 -9.57 -2.49 1.81
C LEU A 163 -8.36 -2.55 2.74
N THR A 164 -7.33 -3.31 2.39
CA THR A 164 -6.13 -3.49 3.22
C THR A 164 -4.87 -3.14 2.44
N PHE A 165 -3.98 -2.33 3.04
CA PHE A 165 -2.70 -1.92 2.47
C PHE A 165 -1.62 -1.90 3.56
N VAL A 166 -0.38 -2.22 3.18
CA VAL A 166 0.79 -1.84 3.98
C VAL A 166 1.23 -0.47 3.49
N LEU A 167 1.34 0.49 4.39
CA LEU A 167 1.83 1.82 4.10
C LEU A 167 3.21 1.98 4.73
N GLU A 168 4.22 2.20 3.90
CA GLU A 168 5.54 2.61 4.35
C GLU A 168 5.50 4.06 4.91
N PRO A 169 6.56 4.51 5.61
CA PRO A 169 6.67 5.92 5.96
C PRO A 169 6.55 6.80 4.71
N GLN A 170 5.75 7.87 4.81
CA GLN A 170 5.46 8.84 3.73
C GLN A 170 4.56 8.36 2.59
N ASP A 171 4.21 7.07 2.49
CA ASP A 171 3.26 6.61 1.47
C ASP A 171 1.95 7.40 1.56
N PRO A 172 1.29 7.78 0.47
CA PRO A 172 -0.01 8.43 0.58
C PRO A 172 -1.04 7.47 1.18
N ILE A 173 -1.96 7.99 2.00
CA ILE A 173 -3.12 7.19 2.41
C ILE A 173 -4.03 7.04 1.18
N PRO A 174 -4.51 5.82 0.86
CA PRO A 174 -5.49 5.62 -0.21
C PRO A 174 -6.68 6.58 -0.06
N SER A 175 -7.13 7.16 -1.16
CA SER A 175 -8.23 8.14 -1.12
C SER A 175 -9.55 7.48 -0.75
N TYR A 176 -10.30 8.12 0.14
CA TYR A 176 -11.68 7.79 0.49
C TYR A 176 -12.49 9.08 0.61
N LEU A 177 -13.81 8.97 0.54
CA LEU A 177 -14.70 10.11 0.70
C LEU A 177 -14.69 10.56 2.16
N THR A 178 -14.39 11.83 2.44
CA THR A 178 -14.50 12.42 3.77
C THR A 178 -15.87 13.06 3.97
N LYS A 179 -16.25 13.35 5.23
CA LYS A 179 -17.54 14.01 5.52
C LYS A 179 -17.70 15.33 4.77
N ALA A 180 -16.67 16.18 4.80
CA ALA A 180 -16.66 17.44 4.08
C ALA A 180 -16.89 17.24 2.57
N GLN A 181 -16.21 16.26 1.96
CA GLN A 181 -16.39 15.96 0.55
C GLN A 181 -17.78 15.41 0.23
N LYS A 182 -18.39 14.64 1.13
CA LYS A 182 -19.75 14.14 0.97
C LYS A 182 -20.77 15.28 1.04
N GLU A 183 -20.62 16.20 1.99
CA GLU A 183 -21.47 17.39 2.13
C GLU A 183 -21.36 18.30 0.89
N ASP A 184 -20.15 18.53 0.38
CA ASP A 184 -19.94 19.29 -0.86
C ASP A 184 -20.62 18.62 -2.07
N GLN A 185 -20.56 17.28 -2.15
CA GLN A 185 -21.23 16.52 -3.22
C GLN A 185 -22.76 16.56 -3.10
N GLU A 186 -23.30 16.50 -1.88
CA GLU A 186 -24.75 16.62 -1.64
C GLU A 186 -25.26 18.02 -1.97
N PHE A 187 -24.52 19.05 -1.57
CA PHE A 187 -24.84 20.44 -1.89
C PHE A 187 -24.86 20.70 -3.40
N GLU A 188 -23.85 20.23 -4.14
CA GLU A 188 -23.82 20.39 -5.60
C GLU A 188 -24.93 19.58 -6.30
N ARG A 189 -25.35 18.42 -5.74
CA ARG A 189 -26.51 17.67 -6.23
C ARG A 189 -27.82 18.44 -6.04
N GLU A 190 -28.05 19.02 -4.86
CA GLU A 190 -29.24 19.84 -4.58
C GLU A 190 -29.30 21.08 -5.47
N ARG A 191 -28.17 21.76 -5.66
CA ARG A 191 -28.05 22.91 -6.55
C ARG A 191 -28.34 22.56 -8.01
N SER A 192 -27.87 21.41 -8.47
CA SER A 192 -28.11 20.93 -9.83
C SER A 192 -29.58 20.60 -10.06
N GLN A 193 -30.28 20.03 -9.06
CA GLN A 193 -31.72 19.74 -9.13
C GLN A 193 -32.59 21.02 -9.14
N GLN A 194 -32.15 22.11 -8.52
CA GLN A 194 -32.89 23.38 -8.55
C GLN A 194 -32.70 24.17 -9.85
N THR A 195 -31.64 23.90 -10.62
CA THR A 195 -31.30 24.66 -11.82
C THR A 195 -31.90 24.06 -13.09
N GLU A 196 -32.56 22.90 -13.01
CA GLU A 196 -33.33 22.39 -14.16
C GLU A 196 -34.51 23.35 -14.40
N PRO A 197 -34.48 24.16 -15.48
CA PRO A 197 -35.56 25.09 -15.75
C PRO A 197 -36.82 24.25 -15.89
N GLN A 198 -37.86 24.58 -15.13
CA GLN A 198 -39.18 24.04 -15.40
C GLN A 198 -39.50 24.41 -16.84
N VAL A 199 -39.24 23.48 -17.76
CA VAL A 199 -39.76 23.52 -19.10
C VAL A 199 -41.24 23.45 -18.86
N LEU A 200 -41.89 24.61 -18.91
CA LEU A 200 -43.32 24.74 -19.04
C LEU A 200 -43.67 23.84 -20.21
N GLU A 201 -44.13 22.62 -19.91
CA GLU A 201 -44.75 21.72 -20.86
C GLU A 201 -45.97 22.48 -21.38
N SER A 202 -45.73 23.23 -22.46
CA SER A 202 -46.75 23.75 -23.33
C SER A 202 -47.50 22.54 -23.86
N SER A 203 -48.62 22.25 -23.19
CA SER A 203 -49.64 21.29 -23.52
C SER A 203 -50.02 21.38 -25.01
N SER A 204 -49.28 20.69 -25.87
CA SER A 204 -49.71 20.41 -27.24
C SER A 204 -50.51 19.11 -27.24
N ASN A 205 -51.83 19.28 -27.14
CA ASN A 205 -52.77 18.24 -27.51
C ASN A 205 -52.48 17.78 -28.95
N GLY A 206 -52.14 16.52 -29.15
CA GLY A 206 -52.26 15.90 -30.47
C GLY A 206 -51.30 14.76 -30.75
N PHE A 207 -51.80 13.54 -30.55
CA PHE A 207 -51.82 12.43 -31.52
C PHE A 207 -51.56 11.09 -30.82
N VAL A 208 -52.61 10.27 -30.75
CA VAL A 208 -52.57 8.88 -30.28
C VAL A 208 -52.32 8.00 -31.50
N PRO A 209 -51.12 7.42 -31.69
CA PRO A 209 -50.96 6.32 -32.64
C PRO A 209 -51.50 5.03 -32.02
N THR A 210 -52.50 4.47 -32.70
CA THR A 210 -53.10 3.17 -32.40
C THR A 210 -52.06 2.03 -32.49
N PRO A 211 -52.04 1.08 -31.54
CA PRO A 211 -51.18 -0.09 -31.64
C PRO A 211 -51.78 -1.10 -32.63
N VAL A 212 -51.14 -1.27 -33.79
CA VAL A 212 -51.38 -2.40 -34.69
C VAL A 212 -50.55 -3.57 -34.16
N GLY A 213 -51.25 -4.63 -33.76
CA GLY A 213 -50.64 -5.85 -33.24
C GLY A 213 -49.84 -6.62 -34.31
N GLN A 214 -48.82 -7.33 -33.85
CA GLN A 214 -48.38 -8.54 -34.52
C GLN A 214 -47.75 -9.54 -33.54
N GLN A 215 -48.15 -10.79 -33.77
CA GLN A 215 -48.02 -11.97 -32.93
C GLN A 215 -46.59 -12.53 -32.82
N MET A 216 -46.38 -13.29 -31.73
CA MET A 216 -45.28 -14.26 -31.49
C MET A 216 -45.23 -15.35 -32.59
N PRO A 217 -44.11 -16.09 -32.84
CA PRO A 217 -43.65 -17.15 -31.93
C PRO A 217 -42.11 -17.45 -31.89
N VAL A 218 -41.69 -18.04 -30.75
CA VAL A 218 -40.77 -19.19 -30.58
C VAL A 218 -39.54 -19.31 -31.50
N ASN A 219 -38.34 -19.37 -30.90
CA ASN A 219 -37.38 -20.44 -31.21
C ASN A 219 -36.41 -20.71 -30.05
N VAL A 220 -36.58 -21.91 -29.50
CA VAL A 220 -35.61 -22.65 -28.69
C VAL A 220 -34.37 -22.92 -29.55
N VAL A 221 -33.18 -22.54 -29.07
CA VAL A 221 -31.92 -23.10 -29.58
C VAL A 221 -31.03 -23.43 -28.39
N GLU A 222 -31.04 -24.71 -28.02
CA GLU A 222 -29.95 -25.33 -27.27
C GLU A 222 -28.65 -25.19 -28.09
N ARG A 223 -27.63 -24.55 -27.52
CA ARG A 223 -26.24 -24.74 -27.97
C ARG A 223 -25.46 -25.42 -26.86
N THR A 224 -25.41 -26.74 -26.94
CA THR A 224 -24.29 -27.52 -26.41
C THR A 224 -23.00 -27.08 -27.12
N MET A 225 -22.13 -26.33 -26.45
CA MET A 225 -20.75 -26.16 -26.91
C MET A 225 -19.84 -27.17 -26.20
N SER A 226 -19.56 -28.20 -27.00
CA SER A 226 -18.55 -29.23 -26.85
C SER A 226 -17.17 -28.66 -26.51
N THR A 227 -16.55 -29.29 -25.52
CA THR A 227 -15.15 -29.19 -25.12
C THR A 227 -14.20 -29.46 -26.30
N LYS A 228 -13.43 -28.44 -26.72
CA LYS A 228 -12.16 -28.66 -27.43
C LYS A 228 -11.01 -28.21 -26.55
N ARG A 229 -10.33 -29.20 -25.94
CA ARG A 229 -8.99 -29.06 -25.41
C ARG A 229 -8.03 -28.73 -26.57
N SER A 230 -7.67 -27.47 -26.73
CA SER A 230 -6.49 -27.10 -27.50
C SER A 230 -5.26 -27.47 -26.69
N LYS A 231 -4.62 -28.59 -27.05
CA LYS A 231 -3.23 -28.86 -26.72
C LYS A 231 -2.37 -27.88 -27.54
N MET A 232 -2.03 -26.74 -26.95
CA MET A 232 -0.95 -25.91 -27.48
C MET A 232 0.37 -26.50 -26.98
N LEU A 233 1.05 -27.20 -27.89
CA LEU A 233 2.46 -27.51 -27.79
C LEU A 233 3.23 -26.18 -27.90
N LEU A 234 3.66 -25.64 -26.76
CA LEU A 234 4.61 -24.55 -26.72
C LEU A 234 6.01 -25.16 -26.91
N VAL A 235 6.50 -25.18 -28.15
CA VAL A 235 7.91 -25.40 -28.44
C VAL A 235 8.58 -24.03 -28.36
N GLY A 236 8.99 -23.66 -27.15
CA GLY A 236 9.81 -22.48 -26.89
C GLY A 236 11.28 -22.90 -26.88
N ALA A 237 12.03 -22.45 -27.89
CA ALA A 237 13.47 -22.61 -27.97
C ALA A 237 14.14 -21.86 -26.81
N SER A 238 14.78 -22.60 -25.92
CA SER A 238 15.64 -22.09 -24.87
C SER A 238 16.96 -21.61 -25.48
N VAL A 239 17.19 -20.30 -25.49
CA VAL A 239 18.51 -19.71 -25.70
C VAL A 239 19.27 -19.83 -24.38
N ALA A 240 20.20 -20.77 -24.32
CA ALA A 240 21.10 -20.94 -23.18
C ALA A 240 22.19 -19.86 -23.22
N THR A 241 22.03 -18.79 -22.46
CA THR A 241 23.14 -17.89 -22.10
C THR A 241 23.90 -18.52 -20.94
N ALA A 242 25.01 -19.20 -21.28
CA ALA A 242 25.97 -19.69 -20.30
C ALA A 242 26.74 -18.51 -19.69
N ALA A 243 26.27 -18.01 -18.54
CA ALA A 243 27.05 -17.14 -17.68
C ALA A 243 27.75 -18.00 -16.62
N THR A 244 29.01 -18.35 -16.88
CA THR A 244 29.92 -18.87 -15.85
C THR A 244 30.24 -17.77 -14.86
N ILE A 245 29.56 -17.78 -13.70
CA ILE A 245 30.00 -17.04 -12.53
C ILE A 245 30.71 -18.04 -11.62
N GLY A 246 32.02 -17.89 -11.52
CA GLY A 246 32.85 -18.69 -10.62
C GLY A 246 32.51 -18.36 -9.16
N PHE A 247 32.13 -19.37 -8.39
CA PHE A 247 32.10 -19.30 -6.93
C PHE A 247 33.54 -19.31 -6.43
N GLY A 248 34.05 -18.12 -6.10
CA GLY A 248 35.24 -17.97 -5.27
C GLY A 248 34.91 -18.39 -3.84
N ILE A 249 35.55 -19.46 -3.40
CA ILE A 249 35.61 -19.87 -1.99
C ILE A 249 36.68 -18.98 -1.33
N GLY A 250 36.23 -18.08 -0.46
CA GLY A 250 37.07 -17.17 0.33
C GLY A 250 36.24 -15.94 0.69
N SER A 251 36.08 -15.49 1.93
CA SER A 251 36.82 -15.73 3.15
C SER A 251 35.91 -15.30 4.32
N TYR A 252 35.86 -16.12 5.37
CA TYR A 252 35.33 -15.73 6.68
C TYR A 252 36.33 -14.78 7.37
N GLN A 253 36.49 -13.54 6.89
CA GLN A 253 37.39 -12.58 7.56
C GLN A 253 37.17 -11.10 7.19
N SER A 254 35.93 -10.61 7.35
CA SER A 254 35.66 -9.16 7.29
C SER A 254 34.54 -8.74 8.24
N TYR A 255 34.68 -9.15 9.50
CA TYR A 255 34.04 -8.51 10.65
C TYR A 255 34.98 -7.46 11.22
N GLN A 256 35.19 -6.34 10.53
CA GLN A 256 35.64 -5.09 11.16
C GLN A 256 35.22 -3.89 10.29
N GLN A 257 34.51 -2.98 10.94
CA GLN A 257 34.55 -1.54 10.68
C GLN A 257 33.71 -0.98 9.51
N TRP A 258 32.41 -1.27 9.49
CA TRP A 258 31.46 -0.26 9.03
C TRP A 258 31.15 0.66 10.22
N LYS A 259 31.73 1.86 10.23
CA LYS A 259 31.31 2.92 11.15
C LYS A 259 29.85 3.22 10.84
N THR A 260 28.98 2.80 11.75
CA THR A 260 27.57 3.18 11.79
C THR A 260 27.50 4.69 11.97
N VAL A 261 27.15 5.41 10.90
CA VAL A 261 26.44 6.66 11.12
C VAL A 261 25.13 6.22 11.77
N SER A 262 24.88 6.62 13.01
CA SER A 262 23.71 6.11 13.75
C SER A 262 22.45 6.32 12.91
N SER A 263 21.54 5.37 12.91
CA SER A 263 20.23 5.50 12.24
C SER A 263 19.51 6.78 12.68
N LEU A 264 19.79 7.27 13.90
CA LEU A 264 19.36 8.56 14.43
C LEU A 264 19.98 9.76 13.69
N GLU A 265 21.26 9.71 13.30
CA GLU A 265 21.90 10.72 12.46
C GLU A 265 21.27 10.73 11.06
N GLN A 266 20.98 9.56 10.48
CA GLN A 266 20.33 9.49 9.16
C GLN A 266 18.88 9.99 9.22
N ALA A 267 18.13 9.64 10.27
CA ALA A 267 16.79 10.18 10.51
C ALA A 267 16.82 11.71 10.71
N ARG A 268 17.81 12.23 11.46
CA ARG A 268 18.02 13.68 11.61
C ARG A 268 18.45 14.35 10.33
N VAL A 269 19.31 13.74 9.52
CA VAL A 269 19.75 14.25 8.22
C VAL A 269 18.56 14.30 7.25
N LEU A 270 17.72 13.28 7.24
CA LEU A 270 16.47 13.27 6.48
C LEU A 270 15.52 14.38 6.96
N GLN A 271 15.32 14.52 8.27
CA GLN A 271 14.50 15.58 8.87
C GLN A 271 15.04 16.98 8.57
N GLN A 272 16.36 17.18 8.60
CA GLN A 272 17.01 18.46 8.34
C GLN A 272 16.94 18.83 6.85
N LYS A 273 17.04 17.84 5.95
CA LYS A 273 16.89 18.03 4.50
C LYS A 273 15.44 18.41 4.13
N THR A 274 14.45 17.82 4.79
CA THR A 274 13.03 18.18 4.63
C THR A 274 12.74 19.60 5.09
N ASN A 275 13.30 20.03 6.23
CA ASN A 275 13.15 21.40 6.72
C ASN A 275 13.84 22.45 5.81
N GLN A 276 14.97 22.13 5.19
CA GLN A 276 15.62 23.03 4.22
C GLN A 276 14.81 23.18 2.92
N GLN A 277 14.17 22.12 2.43
CA GLN A 277 13.35 22.20 1.21
C GLN A 277 12.07 23.04 1.41
N GLY A 278 11.48 23.01 2.61
CA GLY A 278 10.34 23.88 2.96
C GLY A 278 10.69 25.37 3.05
N MET A 279 11.92 25.74 3.41
CA MET A 279 12.35 27.15 3.44
C MET A 279 12.66 27.73 2.06
N LEU A 280 13.18 26.93 1.13
CA LEU A 280 13.51 27.40 -0.23
C LEU A 280 12.26 27.74 -1.07
N THR A 281 11.13 27.11 -0.77
CA THR A 281 9.84 27.43 -1.42
C THR A 281 9.26 28.75 -0.91
N ILE A 282 9.53 29.13 0.34
CA ILE A 282 9.07 30.42 0.90
C ILE A 282 9.97 31.57 0.46
N ALA A 283 11.29 31.34 0.32
CA ALA A 283 12.23 32.37 -0.14
C ALA A 283 12.03 32.78 -1.62
N SER A 284 11.47 31.90 -2.45
CA SER A 284 11.21 32.19 -3.86
C SER A 284 9.97 33.08 -4.10
N ALA A 285 9.10 33.26 -3.09
CA ALA A 285 7.93 34.13 -3.17
C ALA A 285 8.21 35.59 -2.79
N ALA A 286 9.42 35.90 -2.29
CA ALA A 286 9.76 37.26 -1.80
C ALA A 286 10.63 38.08 -2.77
N ILE A 287 11.13 37.51 -3.87
CA ILE A 287 11.99 38.20 -4.85
C ILE A 287 11.19 38.41 -6.14
N GLY A 288 10.18 39.27 -6.07
CA GLY A 288 9.26 39.49 -7.18
C GLY A 288 8.71 40.91 -7.29
N VAL A 289 9.33 41.92 -6.69
CA VAL A 289 9.02 43.33 -6.97
C VAL A 289 10.29 44.17 -6.77
N GLY A 290 10.81 44.78 -7.85
CA GLY A 290 11.74 45.91 -7.73
C GLY A 290 12.97 45.88 -8.63
N LEU A 291 12.79 45.91 -9.96
CA LEU A 291 13.84 46.40 -10.86
C LEU A 291 13.26 47.45 -11.79
N GLY A 292 13.53 48.72 -11.48
CA GLY A 292 13.17 49.88 -12.29
C GLY A 292 13.91 51.13 -11.85
N ALA A 293 15.19 51.26 -12.23
CA ALA A 293 15.96 52.51 -12.30
C ALA A 293 17.27 52.22 -13.06
N TRP A 294 17.34 52.39 -14.39
CA TRP A 294 17.82 53.59 -15.10
C TRP A 294 19.08 54.22 -14.50
N TRP A 295 20.24 53.88 -15.08
CA TRP A 295 21.40 54.78 -15.17
C TRP A 295 22.11 54.55 -16.51
N THR A 296 22.07 55.56 -17.37
CA THR A 296 22.95 55.72 -18.53
C THR A 296 24.23 56.42 -18.06
N PHE A 297 25.41 55.85 -18.35
CA PHE A 297 26.67 56.59 -18.29
C PHE A 297 27.36 56.52 -19.65
N GLU A 298 27.56 57.70 -20.21
CA GLU A 298 28.24 58.03 -21.44
C GLU A 298 29.56 58.69 -21.06
N ILE A 299 30.72 58.15 -21.46
CA ILE A 299 31.97 58.91 -21.52
C ILE A 299 32.79 58.47 -22.75
N ARG A 300 33.25 59.51 -23.45
CA ARG A 300 34.12 59.57 -24.63
C ARG A 300 35.50 58.94 -24.46
#